data_AF-A0A6A3D7P2-F1
#
_entry.id   AF-A0A6A3D7P2-F1
#
_cell.length_a   1.000
_cell.length_b   1.000
_cell.length_c   1.000
_cell.angle_alpha   90.00
_cell.angle_beta   90.00
_cell.angle_gamma   90.00
#
_symmetry.space_group_name_H-M   'P 1'
#
loop_
_entity.id
_entity.type
_entity.pdbx_description
1 polymer ?
#
loop_
_entity_poly.entity_id
_entity_poly.type
_entity_poly.pdbx_seq_one_letter_code
_entity_poly.pdbx_strand_id
1 'polypeptide(L)'
;VLADHGACTGMPGGDSSSSPPAPVYTPDSAAFPPSIDGSHPQARSHALRRDVFKALMREVCAESSEQIIAVLGPRLESLGRLAVNLQLGPAIRGDRHVSSRLKAARSLEDVVVAAAPRLEVQGDVTADVASLRAQLLSAQAAQAAAENSSRSEVYRYENTMGFLKHARAEVDQLKKEVKRLRALEVHNTKELESYRASVDAHTELGDRLENRVKLAEETSDRLAQMIKREQEVFKASVASPTAQSRRLHQLLSRMDATDDSATVRFRRRIEDLEERVKRLVRANKTLRSRVKLEEMDPDVLVLVVEGLSTGELDWGLLDISERTRVLLKGLLRTADPAQTD
;
A
#
# COMPACT_ATOMS: atom_id res chain seq x y z
N VAL A 1 4.54 33.15 1.95
CA VAL A 1 4.55 34.24 0.96
C VAL A 1 3.43 33.97 -0.03
N LEU A 2 2.30 34.63 0.18
CA LEU A 2 1.23 34.81 -0.81
C LEU A 2 0.58 36.13 -0.41
N ALA A 3 0.77 37.13 -1.25
CA ALA A 3 0.09 38.40 -1.21
C ALA A 3 -1.29 38.21 -1.88
N ASP A 4 -2.34 38.83 -1.34
CA ASP A 4 -3.17 39.69 -2.16
C ASP A 4 -4.12 40.61 -1.38
N HIS A 5 -4.26 41.82 -1.93
CA HIS A 5 -5.36 42.80 -1.84
C HIS A 5 -5.62 43.46 -0.47
N GLY A 6 -5.78 44.78 -0.33
CA GLY A 6 -6.08 45.81 -1.32
C GLY A 6 -7.19 46.74 -0.81
N ALA A 7 -6.77 47.87 -0.24
CA ALA A 7 -7.38 49.22 -0.34
C ALA A 7 -8.69 49.61 0.39
N CYS A 8 -8.62 50.87 0.90
CA CYS A 8 -9.68 51.88 1.11
C CYS A 8 -10.58 51.69 2.36
N THR A 9 -10.71 52.64 3.30
CA THR A 9 -10.76 54.10 3.21
C THR A 9 -10.37 54.73 4.55
N GLY A 10 -9.69 55.87 4.50
CA GLY A 10 -9.38 56.70 5.67
C GLY A 10 -9.62 58.17 5.35
N MET A 11 -9.85 58.93 6.42
CA MET A 11 -9.89 60.40 6.55
C MET A 11 -11.23 61.07 6.14
N PRO A 12 -11.67 62.15 6.83
CA PRO A 12 -10.82 63.29 7.20
C PRO A 12 -10.93 63.84 8.63
N GLY A 13 -9.85 64.52 9.02
CA GLY A 13 -9.83 65.53 10.07
C GLY A 13 -9.65 66.93 9.47
N GLY A 14 -9.80 67.94 10.34
CA GLY A 14 -9.61 69.37 10.10
C GLY A 14 -10.95 70.14 10.06
N ASP A 15 -11.17 71.29 10.70
CA ASP A 15 -10.26 72.21 11.39
C ASP A 15 -11.04 73.15 12.35
N SER A 16 -10.36 73.45 13.46
CA SER A 16 -10.15 74.75 14.10
C SER A 16 -11.18 75.89 14.01
N SER A 17 -11.64 76.23 15.22
CA SER A 17 -12.10 77.53 15.72
C SER A 17 -11.23 78.74 15.31
N SER A 18 -11.85 79.82 14.82
CA SER A 18 -11.52 81.20 15.22
C SER A 18 -12.69 82.17 14.92
N SER A 19 -13.07 83.00 15.91
CA SER A 19 -14.03 84.12 15.81
C SER A 19 -13.40 85.35 15.10
N PRO A 20 -14.14 86.43 14.72
CA PRO A 20 -14.54 87.49 15.68
C PRO A 20 -15.85 88.27 15.23
N PRO A 21 -16.20 89.52 15.65
CA PRO A 21 -17.48 89.84 16.28
C PRO A 21 -18.36 90.93 15.59
N ALA A 22 -19.58 91.09 16.11
CA ALA A 22 -20.55 92.21 16.14
C ALA A 22 -20.66 93.26 14.99
N PRO A 23 -21.89 93.74 14.73
CA PRO A 23 -22.13 95.13 15.14
C PRO A 23 -23.42 95.34 15.95
N VAL A 24 -23.28 96.30 16.86
CA VAL A 24 -24.31 96.95 17.68
C VAL A 24 -25.15 97.86 16.79
N TYR A 25 -26.48 97.82 16.95
CA TYR A 25 -27.35 98.92 16.55
C TYR A 25 -28.48 99.08 17.56
N THR A 26 -28.39 100.15 18.35
CA THR A 26 -29.44 100.73 19.20
C THR A 26 -30.45 101.49 18.32
N PRO A 27 -31.69 101.67 18.77
CA PRO A 27 -32.01 103.01 19.28
C PRO A 27 -32.87 103.04 20.54
N ASP A 28 -32.51 104.00 21.39
CA ASP A 28 -33.28 104.62 22.47
C ASP A 28 -34.63 105.20 21.98
N SER A 29 -35.62 105.20 22.87
CA SER A 29 -36.52 106.35 23.06
C SER A 29 -37.33 106.20 24.34
N ALA A 30 -36.75 106.69 25.44
CA ALA A 30 -37.51 107.25 26.53
C ALA A 30 -37.58 108.76 26.33
N ALA A 31 -38.78 109.35 26.36
CA ALA A 31 -39.12 110.56 27.09
C ALA A 31 -40.36 111.24 26.49
N PHE A 32 -41.33 111.45 27.37
CA PHE A 32 -42.46 112.35 27.19
C PHE A 32 -42.00 113.81 26.95
N PRO A 33 -42.82 114.63 26.26
CA PRO A 33 -42.59 116.05 26.01
C PRO A 33 -42.95 116.94 27.24
N PRO A 34 -42.66 118.26 27.21
CA PRO A 34 -42.20 119.05 28.36
C PRO A 34 -43.31 119.78 29.13
N SER A 35 -42.97 120.32 30.30
CA SER A 35 -43.75 121.31 31.05
C SER A 35 -43.00 122.64 31.16
N ILE A 36 -43.64 123.72 30.66
CA ILE A 36 -43.79 125.06 31.27
C ILE A 36 -42.46 125.88 31.40
N ASP A 37 -42.30 127.12 30.93
CA ASP A 37 -43.15 128.31 31.07
C ASP A 37 -42.67 129.49 30.19
N GLY A 38 -43.53 130.51 30.03
CA GLY A 38 -43.25 131.83 29.47
C GLY A 38 -44.07 132.09 28.20
N SER A 39 -45.07 132.96 28.15
CA SER A 39 -45.19 134.27 28.78
C SER A 39 -46.65 134.74 28.74
N HIS A 40 -47.08 135.51 29.74
CA HIS A 40 -48.34 136.29 29.78
C HIS A 40 -48.59 137.07 28.46
N PRO A 41 -49.84 137.38 28.05
CA PRO A 41 -50.78 138.17 28.84
C PRO A 41 -52.26 137.75 28.73
N GLN A 42 -53.10 138.59 29.30
CA GLN A 42 -54.33 138.29 30.00
C GLN A 42 -55.60 138.52 29.16
N ALA A 43 -56.54 137.57 29.30
CA ALA A 43 -57.99 137.70 29.21
C ALA A 43 -58.63 138.17 27.89
N ARG A 44 -59.49 137.33 27.33
CA ARG A 44 -60.95 137.38 27.61
C ARG A 44 -61.67 136.15 27.05
N SER A 45 -62.61 135.71 27.86
CA SER A 45 -63.38 134.46 27.88
C SER A 45 -64.47 134.33 26.82
N HIS A 46 -64.61 133.13 26.24
CA HIS A 46 -65.89 132.40 26.14
C HIS A 46 -65.62 130.91 26.43
N ALA A 47 -65.72 130.55 27.72
CA ALA A 47 -65.42 129.21 28.22
C ALA A 47 -66.66 128.31 28.12
N LEU A 48 -66.56 127.22 27.35
CA LEU A 48 -67.32 126.00 27.65
C LEU A 48 -67.02 125.62 29.10
N ARG A 49 -68.04 125.43 29.95
CA ARG A 49 -67.83 125.04 31.36
C ARG A 49 -66.88 123.84 31.41
N ARG A 50 -65.79 124.00 32.16
CA ARG A 50 -64.73 123.00 32.34
C ARG A 50 -65.28 121.63 32.73
N ASP A 51 -66.41 121.63 33.42
CA ASP A 51 -67.13 120.47 33.92
C ASP A 51 -67.78 119.67 32.78
N VAL A 52 -68.34 120.35 31.78
CA VAL A 52 -68.97 119.75 30.59
C VAL A 52 -67.93 119.19 29.64
N PHE A 53 -66.83 119.92 29.41
CA PHE A 53 -65.71 119.43 28.61
C PHE A 53 -65.02 118.21 29.26
N LYS A 54 -64.84 118.22 30.59
CA LYS A 54 -64.34 117.05 31.33
C LYS A 54 -65.30 115.87 31.32
N ALA A 55 -66.61 116.12 31.30
CA ALA A 55 -67.62 115.06 31.19
C ALA A 55 -67.57 114.41 29.80
N LEU A 56 -67.57 115.22 28.73
CA LEU A 56 -67.44 114.76 27.34
C LEU A 56 -66.11 114.02 27.09
N MET A 57 -64.98 114.52 27.60
CA MET A 57 -63.71 113.82 27.48
C MET A 57 -63.69 112.51 28.28
N ARG A 58 -64.34 112.45 29.45
CA ARG A 58 -64.49 111.19 30.19
C ARG A 58 -65.41 110.21 29.46
N GLU A 59 -66.46 110.71 28.80
CA GLU A 59 -67.42 109.91 28.05
C GLU A 59 -66.79 109.37 26.76
N VAL A 60 -66.09 110.20 25.97
CA VAL A 60 -65.33 109.77 24.79
C VAL A 60 -64.13 108.88 25.18
N CYS A 61 -63.45 109.13 26.30
CA CYS A 61 -62.43 108.22 26.81
C CYS A 61 -63.02 106.92 27.36
N ALA A 62 -64.18 106.93 28.00
CA ALA A 62 -64.89 105.73 28.46
C ALA A 62 -65.37 104.93 27.25
N GLU A 63 -65.99 105.56 26.27
CA GLU A 63 -66.50 104.92 25.06
C GLU A 63 -65.37 104.39 24.18
N SER A 64 -64.25 105.12 24.03
CA SER A 64 -63.06 104.61 23.35
C SER A 64 -62.34 103.52 24.13
N SER A 65 -62.25 103.60 25.45
CA SER A 65 -61.65 102.53 26.28
C SER A 65 -62.53 101.28 26.32
N GLU A 66 -63.85 101.41 26.38
CA GLU A 66 -64.81 100.31 26.27
C GLU A 66 -64.75 99.68 24.87
N GLN A 67 -64.65 100.48 23.80
CA GLN A 67 -64.45 99.98 22.45
C GLN A 67 -63.09 99.26 22.30
N ILE A 68 -62.02 99.79 22.89
CA ILE A 68 -60.70 99.15 22.91
C ILE A 68 -60.74 97.84 23.70
N ILE A 69 -61.40 97.80 24.86
CA ILE A 69 -61.56 96.59 25.68
C ILE A 69 -62.42 95.56 24.95
N ALA A 70 -63.51 95.98 24.29
CA ALA A 70 -64.40 95.09 23.53
C ALA A 70 -63.70 94.48 22.30
N VAL A 71 -62.79 95.21 21.65
CA VAL A 71 -62.07 94.73 20.45
C VAL A 71 -60.79 93.96 20.80
N LEU A 72 -59.99 94.44 21.77
CA LEU A 72 -58.69 93.85 22.11
C LEU A 72 -58.76 92.80 23.23
N GLY A 73 -59.71 92.89 24.16
CA GLY A 73 -59.86 91.93 25.26
C GLY A 73 -59.94 90.47 24.79
N PRO A 74 -60.90 90.11 23.92
CA PRO A 74 -61.02 88.74 23.40
C PRO A 74 -59.80 88.26 22.60
N ARG A 75 -59.10 89.20 21.92
CA ARG A 75 -57.88 88.88 21.17
C ARG A 75 -56.71 88.57 22.09
N LEU A 76 -56.54 89.35 23.17
CA LEU A 76 -55.51 89.14 24.19
C LEU A 76 -55.74 87.83 24.96
N GLU A 77 -56.98 87.47 25.26
CA GLU A 77 -57.29 86.17 25.86
C GLU A 77 -56.96 84.99 24.95
N SER A 78 -57.30 85.10 23.66
CA SER A 78 -57.00 84.06 22.67
C SER A 78 -55.48 83.88 22.51
N LEU A 79 -54.74 84.99 22.50
CA LEU A 79 -53.28 84.98 22.51
C LEU A 79 -52.73 84.33 23.80
N GLY A 80 -53.28 84.66 24.96
CA GLY A 80 -52.92 84.08 26.25
C GLY A 80 -53.09 82.55 26.27
N ARG A 81 -54.22 82.04 25.77
CA ARG A 81 -54.47 80.58 25.67
C ARG A 81 -53.46 79.88 24.76
N LEU A 82 -53.11 80.52 23.64
CA LEU A 82 -52.14 79.96 22.69
C LEU A 82 -50.74 79.94 23.31
N ALA A 83 -50.31 81.05 23.90
CA ALA A 83 -49.00 81.18 24.55
C ALA A 83 -48.82 80.16 25.67
N VAL A 84 -49.84 79.99 26.50
CA VAL A 84 -49.83 79.03 27.60
C VAL A 84 -49.85 77.58 27.11
N ASN A 85 -50.63 77.23 26.08
CA ASN A 85 -50.58 75.90 25.46
C ASN A 85 -49.20 75.52 24.92
N LEU A 86 -48.45 76.49 24.37
CA LEU A 86 -47.10 76.28 23.87
C LEU A 86 -46.09 76.05 24.99
N GLN A 87 -46.29 76.67 26.15
CA GLN A 87 -45.40 76.54 27.32
C GLN A 87 -45.66 75.26 28.14
N LEU A 88 -46.83 74.65 28.03
CA LEU A 88 -47.13 73.37 28.67
C LEU A 88 -46.36 72.21 28.01
N GLY A 89 -45.68 71.38 28.83
CA GLY A 89 -44.93 70.21 28.37
C GLY A 89 -45.81 69.07 27.82
N PRO A 90 -45.25 68.09 27.08
CA PRO A 90 -46.01 67.09 26.32
C PRO A 90 -47.01 66.28 27.17
N ALA A 91 -46.65 65.94 28.40
CA ALA A 91 -47.50 65.18 29.33
C ALA A 91 -48.73 65.97 29.81
N ILE A 92 -48.61 67.30 29.98
CA ILE A 92 -49.70 68.17 30.48
C ILE A 92 -50.58 68.65 29.32
N ARG A 93 -49.99 68.86 28.14
CA ARG A 93 -50.72 69.21 26.91
C ARG A 93 -51.68 68.10 26.46
N GLY A 94 -51.35 66.84 26.77
CA GLY A 94 -52.20 65.66 26.51
C GLY A 94 -53.37 65.48 27.48
N ASP A 95 -53.44 66.25 28.56
CA ASP A 95 -54.49 66.14 29.56
C ASP A 95 -55.79 66.81 29.10
N ARG A 96 -56.85 66.00 28.95
CA ARG A 96 -58.18 66.44 28.55
C ARG A 96 -58.77 67.48 29.50
N HIS A 97 -58.48 67.41 30.79
CA HIS A 97 -59.04 68.31 31.81
C HIS A 97 -58.41 69.70 31.76
N VAL A 98 -57.09 69.78 31.57
CA VAL A 98 -56.37 71.05 31.37
C VAL A 98 -56.81 71.73 30.06
N SER A 99 -56.90 70.96 28.96
CA SER A 99 -57.34 71.49 27.66
C SER A 99 -58.78 72.03 27.70
N SER A 100 -59.68 71.37 28.42
CA SER A 100 -61.08 71.78 28.54
C SER A 100 -61.24 73.06 29.37
N ARG A 101 -60.50 73.20 30.48
CA ARG A 101 -60.50 74.42 31.30
C ARG A 101 -59.92 75.62 30.55
N LEU A 102 -58.83 75.40 29.83
CA LEU A 102 -58.19 76.45 29.03
C LEU A 102 -59.08 76.93 27.89
N LYS A 103 -59.99 76.10 27.37
CA LYS A 103 -61.03 76.50 26.41
C LYS A 103 -62.20 77.23 27.06
N ALA A 104 -62.51 76.95 28.32
CA ALA A 104 -63.61 77.58 29.04
C ALA A 104 -63.32 79.01 29.52
N ALA A 105 -62.04 79.43 29.64
CA ALA A 105 -61.55 80.63 30.35
C ALA A 105 -62.44 81.90 30.26
N ARG A 106 -62.32 82.90 29.39
CA ARG A 106 -63.12 84.18 29.29
C ARG A 106 -62.48 85.40 29.95
N SER A 107 -61.36 85.23 30.65
CA SER A 107 -60.48 86.32 31.03
C SER A 107 -59.02 85.86 31.01
N LEU A 108 -58.07 86.78 30.93
CA LEU A 108 -56.64 86.44 30.96
C LEU A 108 -56.25 85.79 32.31
N GLU A 109 -56.90 86.22 33.39
CA GLU A 109 -56.73 85.64 34.74
C GLU A 109 -57.18 84.17 34.76
N ASP A 110 -58.33 83.85 34.17
CA ASP A 110 -58.84 82.48 34.07
C ASP A 110 -57.94 81.57 33.22
N VAL A 111 -57.25 82.14 32.22
CA VAL A 111 -56.27 81.41 31.39
C VAL A 111 -55.06 80.99 32.21
N VAL A 112 -54.57 81.87 33.09
CA VAL A 112 -53.45 81.58 34.00
C VAL A 112 -53.85 80.52 35.03
N VAL A 113 -55.05 80.63 35.62
CA VAL A 113 -55.57 79.65 36.60
C VAL A 113 -55.84 78.28 35.97
N ALA A 114 -56.38 78.25 34.74
CA ALA A 114 -56.65 77.01 34.02
C ALA A 114 -55.37 76.21 33.69
N ALA A 115 -54.25 76.90 33.53
CA ALA A 115 -52.97 76.32 33.17
C ALA A 115 -52.08 75.94 34.35
N ALA A 116 -52.46 76.33 35.57
CA ALA A 116 -51.80 75.84 36.77
C ALA A 116 -51.92 74.30 36.82
N PRO A 117 -50.80 73.57 36.89
CA PRO A 117 -50.83 72.13 37.06
C PRO A 117 -51.47 71.84 38.42
N ARG A 118 -52.66 71.23 38.42
CA ARG A 118 -53.16 70.59 39.63
C ARG A 118 -52.39 69.30 39.80
N LEU A 119 -51.50 69.23 40.78
CA LEU A 119 -51.25 67.96 41.45
C LEU A 119 -52.50 67.63 42.25
N GLU A 120 -53.53 67.08 41.58
CA GLU A 120 -54.57 66.38 42.33
C GLU A 120 -53.93 65.13 42.93
N VAL A 121 -53.43 65.27 44.14
CA VAL A 121 -53.18 64.14 45.04
C VAL A 121 -54.55 63.64 45.47
N GLN A 122 -55.24 62.95 44.56
CA GLN A 122 -56.45 62.18 44.86
C GLN A 122 -56.06 60.71 44.97
N GLY A 123 -55.56 60.34 46.14
CA GLY A 123 -55.15 58.97 46.48
C GLY A 123 -54.25 58.96 47.71
N ASP A 124 -54.30 57.86 48.47
CA ASP A 124 -53.38 57.62 49.57
C ASP A 124 -51.95 57.43 49.03
N VAL A 125 -51.18 58.52 49.00
CA VAL A 125 -49.79 58.57 48.52
C VAL A 125 -48.93 57.47 49.17
N THR A 126 -49.26 57.04 50.38
CA THR A 126 -48.52 55.97 51.06
C THR A 126 -48.75 54.60 50.43
N ALA A 127 -49.96 54.32 49.95
CA ALA A 127 -50.29 53.10 49.22
C ALA A 127 -49.63 53.05 47.82
N ASP A 128 -49.59 54.18 47.12
CA ASP A 128 -48.94 54.29 45.81
C ASP A 128 -47.42 54.13 45.91
N VAL A 129 -46.79 54.74 46.92
CA VAL A 129 -45.36 54.56 47.20
C VAL A 129 -45.06 53.10 47.59
N ALA A 130 -45.93 52.44 48.36
CA ALA A 130 -45.79 51.03 48.68
C ALA A 130 -45.91 50.13 47.44
N SER A 131 -46.85 50.42 46.54
CA SER A 131 -47.03 49.72 45.26
C SER A 131 -45.81 49.88 44.34
N LEU A 132 -45.31 51.11 44.16
CA LEU A 132 -44.11 51.38 43.37
C LEU A 132 -42.87 50.69 43.96
N ARG A 133 -42.73 50.65 45.29
CA ARG A 133 -41.66 49.88 45.95
C ARG A 133 -41.79 48.39 45.68
N ALA A 134 -43.00 47.82 45.75
CA ALA A 134 -43.23 46.42 45.42
C ALA A 134 -42.90 46.11 43.94
N GLN A 135 -43.27 46.99 43.02
CA GLN A 135 -42.94 46.89 41.60
C GLN A 135 -41.43 46.97 41.37
N LEU A 136 -40.72 47.89 42.04
CA LEU A 136 -39.26 47.99 41.98
C LEU A 136 -38.59 46.72 42.47
N LEU A 137 -39.01 46.20 43.63
CA LEU A 137 -38.49 44.95 44.19
C LEU A 137 -38.77 43.76 43.26
N SER A 138 -39.96 43.69 42.66
CA SER A 138 -40.30 42.66 41.67
C SER A 138 -39.46 42.78 40.41
N ALA A 139 -39.21 44.00 39.92
CA ALA A 139 -38.36 44.24 38.75
C ALA A 139 -36.89 43.88 39.04
N GLN A 140 -36.39 44.22 40.22
CA GLN A 140 -35.05 43.82 40.67
C GLN A 140 -34.92 42.30 40.80
N ALA A 141 -35.94 41.62 41.33
CA ALA A 141 -35.96 40.16 41.40
C ALA A 141 -35.99 39.51 39.99
N ALA A 142 -36.79 40.05 39.08
CA ALA A 142 -36.83 39.60 37.68
C ALA A 142 -35.50 39.84 36.96
N GLN A 143 -34.86 40.99 37.19
CA GLN A 143 -33.52 41.28 36.68
C GLN A 143 -32.49 40.27 37.21
N ALA A 144 -32.47 40.01 38.52
CA ALA A 144 -31.57 39.03 39.11
C ALA A 144 -31.81 37.61 38.55
N ALA A 145 -33.05 37.22 38.32
CA ALA A 145 -33.39 35.94 37.69
C ALA A 145 -32.89 35.86 36.23
N ALA A 146 -33.07 36.93 35.45
CA ALA A 146 -32.58 37.02 34.08
C ALA A 146 -31.04 37.00 34.01
N GLU A 147 -30.35 37.71 34.91
CA GLU A 147 -28.88 37.70 35.03
C GLU A 147 -28.35 36.31 35.41
N ASN A 148 -29.01 35.60 36.32
CA ASN A 148 -28.63 34.24 36.67
C ASN A 148 -28.87 33.26 35.51
N SER A 149 -29.96 33.42 34.76
CA SER A 149 -30.23 32.64 33.55
C SER A 149 -29.17 32.87 32.48
N SER A 150 -28.83 34.13 32.19
CA SER A 150 -27.81 34.46 31.19
C SER A 150 -26.43 33.94 31.59
N ARG A 151 -26.05 34.03 32.88
CA ARG A 151 -24.83 33.39 33.41
C ARG A 151 -24.84 31.88 33.16
N SER A 152 -25.94 31.19 33.46
CA SER A 152 -26.05 29.75 33.22
C SER A 152 -25.93 29.41 31.74
N GLU A 153 -26.45 30.24 30.83
CA GLU A 153 -26.30 30.03 29.40
C GLU A 153 -24.86 30.22 28.95
N VAL A 154 -24.18 31.27 29.40
CA VAL A 154 -22.75 31.51 29.12
C VAL A 154 -21.91 30.30 29.53
N TYR A 155 -22.12 29.74 30.72
CA TYR A 155 -21.43 28.52 31.15
C TYR A 155 -21.68 27.32 30.22
N ARG A 156 -22.92 27.15 29.72
CA ARG A 156 -23.24 26.09 28.75
C ARG A 156 -22.53 26.33 27.41
N TYR A 157 -22.50 27.57 26.92
CA TYR A 157 -21.78 27.94 25.70
C TYR A 157 -20.28 27.71 25.83
N GLU A 158 -19.67 28.07 26.95
CA GLU A 158 -18.24 27.81 27.20
C GLU A 158 -17.93 26.31 27.22
N ASN A 159 -18.75 25.51 27.91
CA ASN A 159 -18.59 24.06 27.94
C ASN A 159 -18.70 23.43 26.55
N THR A 160 -19.74 23.78 25.79
CA THR A 160 -19.92 23.28 24.41
C THR A 160 -18.80 23.73 23.48
N MET A 161 -18.31 24.96 23.64
CA MET A 161 -17.14 25.45 22.91
C MET A 161 -15.87 24.65 23.24
N GLY A 162 -15.70 24.24 24.49
CA GLY A 162 -14.64 23.33 24.93
C GLY A 162 -14.70 21.97 24.21
N PHE A 163 -15.87 21.35 24.18
CA PHE A 163 -16.09 20.09 23.46
C PHE A 163 -15.82 20.23 21.95
N LEU A 164 -16.28 21.31 21.32
CA LEU A 164 -16.03 21.56 19.89
C LEU A 164 -14.54 21.73 19.58
N LYS A 165 -13.79 22.43 20.44
CA LYS A 165 -12.33 22.56 20.31
C LYS A 165 -11.64 21.21 20.40
N HIS A 166 -12.06 20.36 21.35
CA HIS A 166 -11.51 19.03 21.51
C HIS A 166 -11.81 18.12 20.30
N ALA A 167 -13.09 18.05 19.89
CA ALA A 167 -13.51 17.28 18.72
C ALA A 167 -12.78 17.73 17.44
N ARG A 168 -12.54 19.04 17.28
CA ARG A 168 -11.76 19.56 16.15
C ARG A 168 -10.31 19.07 16.18
N ALA A 169 -9.67 19.05 17.34
CA ALA A 169 -8.31 18.55 17.50
C ALA A 169 -8.23 17.05 17.16
N GLU A 170 -9.20 16.25 17.61
CA GLU A 170 -9.30 14.82 17.27
C GLU A 170 -9.47 14.60 15.76
N VAL A 171 -10.34 15.38 15.09
CA VAL A 171 -10.52 15.31 13.63
C VAL A 171 -9.20 15.62 12.91
N ASP A 172 -8.45 16.62 13.36
CA ASP A 172 -7.17 16.96 12.76
C ASP A 172 -6.10 15.89 13.01
N GLN A 173 -6.11 15.22 14.16
CA GLN A 173 -5.28 14.06 14.44
C GLN A 173 -5.64 12.87 13.54
N LEU A 174 -6.92 12.52 13.44
CA LEU A 174 -7.40 11.43 12.59
C LEU A 174 -7.09 11.69 11.12
N LYS A 175 -7.19 12.95 10.65
CA LYS A 175 -6.77 13.30 9.29
C LYS A 175 -5.28 13.05 9.04
N LYS A 176 -4.41 13.33 10.02
CA LYS A 176 -2.98 13.01 9.93
C LYS A 176 -2.76 11.50 9.88
N GLU A 177 -3.48 10.76 10.70
CA GLU A 177 -3.37 9.30 10.76
C GLU A 177 -3.87 8.62 9.48
N VAL A 178 -4.99 9.07 8.91
CA VAL A 178 -5.47 8.60 7.60
C VAL A 178 -4.45 8.85 6.50
N LYS A 179 -3.78 10.01 6.50
CA LYS A 179 -2.70 10.29 5.52
C LYS A 179 -1.53 9.33 5.71
N ARG A 180 -1.13 9.06 6.95
CA ARG A 180 -0.06 8.10 7.29
C ARG A 180 -0.41 6.69 6.83
N LEU A 181 -1.64 6.23 7.11
CA LEU A 181 -2.12 4.91 6.73
C LEU A 181 -2.20 4.75 5.21
N ARG A 182 -2.66 5.77 4.47
CA ARG A 182 -2.63 5.75 2.99
C ARG A 182 -1.22 5.66 2.43
N ALA A 183 -0.26 6.37 3.03
CA ALA A 183 1.14 6.26 2.61
C ALA A 183 1.70 4.85 2.86
N LEU A 184 1.35 4.24 3.99
CA LEU A 184 1.72 2.86 4.31
C LEU A 184 1.05 1.84 3.38
N GLU A 185 -0.22 2.05 3.03
CA GLU A 185 -0.95 1.23 2.06
C GLU A 185 -0.23 1.25 0.70
N VAL A 186 0.11 2.43 0.18
CA VAL A 186 0.86 2.58 -1.07
C VAL A 186 2.25 1.94 -1.01
N HIS A 187 2.91 1.98 0.15
CA HIS A 187 4.17 1.28 0.36
C HIS A 187 3.99 -0.24 0.27
N ASN A 188 3.01 -0.78 0.99
CA ASN A 188 2.74 -2.21 1.03
C ASN A 188 2.28 -2.74 -0.33
N THR A 189 1.52 -1.96 -1.12
CA THR A 189 1.13 -2.37 -2.47
C THR A 189 2.35 -2.51 -3.38
N LYS A 190 3.35 -1.61 -3.27
CA LYS A 190 4.60 -1.72 -4.03
C LYS A 190 5.42 -2.94 -3.64
N GLU A 191 5.52 -3.23 -2.35
CA GLU A 191 6.19 -4.45 -1.87
C GLU A 191 5.48 -5.71 -2.38
N LEU A 192 4.15 -5.73 -2.36
CA LEU A 192 3.37 -6.83 -2.93
C LEU A 192 3.58 -7.00 -4.44
N GLU A 193 3.66 -5.91 -5.20
CA GLU A 193 3.99 -5.94 -6.64
C GLU A 193 5.40 -6.49 -6.88
N SER A 194 6.38 -6.10 -6.07
CA SER A 194 7.75 -6.63 -6.11
C SER A 194 7.78 -8.14 -5.86
N TYR A 195 7.08 -8.61 -4.82
CA TYR A 195 6.99 -10.05 -4.53
C TYR A 195 6.27 -10.82 -5.62
N ARG A 196 5.20 -10.26 -6.22
CA ARG A 196 4.52 -10.88 -7.36
C ARG A 196 5.47 -11.04 -8.54
N ALA A 197 6.22 -10.00 -8.90
CA ALA A 197 7.21 -10.08 -9.98
C ALA A 197 8.30 -11.14 -9.69
N SER A 198 8.73 -11.29 -8.43
CA SER A 198 9.67 -12.34 -8.02
C SER A 198 9.05 -13.74 -8.14
N VAL A 199 7.77 -13.91 -7.78
CA VAL A 199 7.05 -15.18 -7.94
C VAL A 199 6.90 -15.54 -9.42
N ASP A 200 6.56 -14.58 -10.27
CA ASP A 200 6.46 -14.79 -11.72
C ASP A 200 7.82 -15.24 -12.30
N ALA A 201 8.91 -14.56 -11.92
CA ALA A 201 10.25 -14.95 -12.34
C ALA A 201 10.65 -16.36 -11.87
N HIS A 202 10.31 -16.74 -10.63
CA HIS A 202 10.55 -18.10 -10.14
C HIS A 202 9.69 -19.14 -10.85
N THR A 203 8.46 -18.79 -11.22
CA THR A 203 7.56 -19.66 -11.99
C THR A 203 8.14 -19.93 -13.37
N GLU A 204 8.61 -18.89 -14.08
CA GLU A 204 9.28 -19.06 -15.37
C GLU A 204 10.56 -19.91 -15.29
N LEU A 205 11.35 -19.72 -14.22
CA LEU A 205 12.54 -20.54 -13.97
C LEU A 205 12.16 -22.00 -13.70
N GLY A 206 11.06 -22.23 -12.96
CA GLY A 206 10.48 -23.55 -12.75
C GLY A 206 10.15 -24.24 -14.07
N ASP A 207 9.39 -23.58 -14.94
CA ASP A 207 9.00 -24.11 -16.25
C ASP A 207 10.23 -24.42 -17.13
N ARG A 208 11.25 -23.56 -17.12
CA ARG A 208 12.51 -23.79 -17.85
C ARG A 208 13.26 -25.00 -17.32
N LEU A 209 13.32 -25.18 -16.00
CA LEU A 209 13.98 -26.33 -15.39
C LEU A 209 13.21 -27.62 -15.68
N GLU A 210 11.88 -27.59 -15.59
CA GLU A 210 11.04 -28.74 -15.93
C GLU A 210 11.26 -29.17 -17.38
N ASN A 211 11.29 -28.23 -18.33
CA ASN A 211 11.58 -28.52 -19.74
C ASN A 211 12.98 -29.12 -19.94
N ARG A 212 13.99 -28.64 -19.20
CA ARG A 212 15.34 -29.21 -19.25
C ARG A 212 15.39 -30.63 -18.69
N VAL A 213 14.65 -30.90 -17.62
CA VAL A 213 14.54 -32.25 -17.04
C VAL A 213 13.88 -33.19 -18.02
N LYS A 214 12.73 -32.82 -18.60
CA LYS A 214 12.05 -33.62 -19.63
C LYS A 214 12.97 -33.95 -20.81
N LEU A 215 13.72 -32.96 -21.31
CA LEU A 215 14.68 -33.19 -22.39
C LEU A 215 15.80 -34.15 -21.95
N ALA A 216 16.33 -33.99 -20.74
CA ALA A 216 17.36 -34.88 -20.21
C ALA A 216 16.84 -36.32 -20.06
N GLU A 217 15.62 -36.50 -19.56
CA GLU A 217 14.94 -37.80 -19.45
C GLU A 217 14.76 -38.44 -20.83
N GLU A 218 14.26 -37.70 -21.83
CA GLU A 218 14.13 -38.21 -23.21
C GLU A 218 15.49 -38.66 -23.78
N THR A 219 16.54 -37.88 -23.54
CA THR A 219 17.89 -38.26 -24.01
C THR A 219 18.42 -39.50 -23.29
N SER A 220 18.19 -39.62 -21.99
CA SER A 220 18.55 -40.79 -21.20
C SER A 220 17.83 -42.04 -21.70
N ASP A 221 16.52 -41.94 -21.97
CA ASP A 221 15.72 -43.04 -22.51
C ASP A 221 16.20 -43.48 -23.90
N ARG A 222 16.52 -42.52 -24.78
CA ARG A 222 17.09 -42.80 -26.10
C ARG A 222 18.43 -43.52 -25.97
N LEU A 223 19.33 -43.06 -25.11
CA LEU A 223 20.62 -43.69 -24.86
C LEU A 223 20.46 -45.09 -24.26
N ALA A 224 19.55 -45.28 -23.30
CA ALA A 224 19.27 -46.58 -22.72
C ALA A 224 18.75 -47.58 -23.77
N GLN A 225 17.91 -47.13 -24.71
CA GLN A 225 17.48 -47.96 -25.84
C GLN A 225 18.64 -48.29 -26.79
N MET A 226 19.52 -47.33 -27.09
CA MET A 226 20.70 -47.59 -27.92
C MET A 226 21.62 -48.62 -27.28
N ILE A 227 21.94 -48.47 -26.00
CA ILE A 227 22.78 -49.41 -25.25
C ILE A 227 22.16 -50.82 -25.28
N LYS A 228 20.84 -50.95 -25.09
CA LYS A 228 20.16 -52.25 -25.17
C LYS A 228 20.35 -52.89 -26.55
N ARG A 229 20.13 -52.14 -27.63
CA ARG A 229 20.31 -52.61 -29.01
C ARG A 229 21.76 -53.03 -29.27
N GLU A 230 22.72 -52.19 -28.89
CA GLU A 230 24.16 -52.48 -29.05
C GLU A 230 24.58 -53.71 -28.24
N GLN A 231 24.07 -53.88 -27.02
CA GLN A 231 24.31 -55.08 -26.22
C GLN A 231 23.77 -56.34 -26.90
N GLU A 232 22.58 -56.29 -27.50
CA GLU A 232 22.02 -57.42 -28.27
C GLU A 232 22.88 -57.76 -29.49
N VAL A 233 23.30 -56.74 -30.25
CA VAL A 233 24.21 -56.90 -31.40
C VAL A 233 25.55 -57.48 -30.95
N PHE A 234 26.14 -56.98 -29.86
CA PHE A 234 27.39 -57.48 -29.31
C PHE A 234 27.26 -58.93 -28.84
N LYS A 235 26.18 -59.27 -28.12
CA LYS A 235 25.89 -60.65 -27.71
C LYS A 235 25.82 -61.59 -28.92
N ALA A 236 25.12 -61.19 -29.98
CA ALA A 236 25.04 -61.96 -31.22
C ALA A 236 26.42 -62.11 -31.90
N SER A 237 27.19 -61.02 -31.96
CA SER A 237 28.54 -61.00 -32.52
C SER A 237 29.49 -61.92 -31.78
N VAL A 238 29.47 -61.93 -30.43
CA VAL A 238 30.31 -62.80 -29.60
C VAL A 238 29.88 -64.26 -29.65
N ALA A 239 28.58 -64.55 -29.85
CA ALA A 239 28.07 -65.91 -29.89
C ALA A 239 28.71 -66.76 -31.01
N SER A 240 28.97 -66.18 -32.19
CA SER A 240 29.55 -66.89 -33.33
C SER A 240 31.03 -67.30 -33.11
N PRO A 241 31.97 -66.39 -32.78
CA PRO A 241 33.33 -66.74 -32.41
C PRO A 241 33.39 -67.68 -31.21
N THR A 242 32.52 -67.50 -30.21
CA THR A 242 32.46 -68.42 -29.06
C THR A 242 32.06 -69.83 -29.50
N ALA A 243 31.08 -69.96 -30.39
CA ALA A 243 30.70 -71.25 -30.96
C ALA A 243 31.82 -71.85 -31.84
N GLN A 244 32.52 -71.03 -32.62
CA GLN A 244 33.67 -71.45 -33.43
C GLN A 244 34.83 -71.94 -32.55
N SER A 245 35.17 -71.21 -31.50
CA SER A 245 36.20 -71.60 -30.52
C SER A 245 35.84 -72.93 -29.85
N ARG A 246 34.58 -73.13 -29.43
CA ARG A 246 34.12 -74.42 -28.89
C ARG A 246 34.27 -75.56 -29.90
N ARG A 247 33.91 -75.34 -31.18
CA ARG A 247 34.08 -76.34 -32.25
C ARG A 247 35.56 -76.68 -32.48
N LEU A 248 36.43 -75.67 -32.47
CA LEU A 248 37.87 -75.86 -32.63
C LEU A 248 38.45 -76.65 -31.45
N HIS A 249 38.08 -76.31 -30.22
CA HIS A 249 38.48 -77.09 -29.04
C HIS A 249 38.02 -78.55 -29.15
N GLN A 250 36.78 -78.82 -29.57
CA GLN A 250 36.29 -80.19 -29.79
C GLN A 250 37.09 -80.94 -30.86
N LEU A 251 37.48 -80.27 -31.95
CA LEU A 251 38.31 -80.87 -33.01
C LEU A 251 39.71 -81.21 -32.48
N LEU A 252 40.36 -80.27 -31.81
CA LEU A 252 41.68 -80.50 -31.21
C LEU A 252 41.64 -81.64 -30.19
N SER A 253 40.66 -81.66 -29.28
CA SER A 253 40.52 -82.76 -28.31
C SER A 253 40.29 -84.13 -28.97
N ARG A 254 39.61 -84.18 -30.14
CA ARG A 254 39.48 -85.42 -30.91
C ARG A 254 40.79 -85.83 -31.56
N MET A 255 41.54 -84.87 -32.11
CA MET A 255 42.86 -85.12 -32.70
C MET A 255 43.85 -85.62 -31.66
N ASP A 256 43.93 -84.96 -30.50
CA ASP A 256 44.77 -85.38 -29.37
C ASP A 256 44.45 -86.83 -28.96
N ALA A 257 43.16 -87.17 -28.83
CA ALA A 257 42.74 -88.54 -28.50
C ALA A 257 43.13 -89.57 -29.59
N THR A 258 43.04 -89.20 -30.88
CA THR A 258 43.46 -90.08 -31.98
C THR A 258 44.97 -90.23 -32.07
N ASP A 259 45.72 -89.15 -31.84
CA ASP A 259 47.18 -89.12 -31.85
C ASP A 259 47.74 -89.87 -30.64
N ASP A 260 47.14 -89.75 -29.46
CA ASP A 260 47.46 -90.57 -28.29
C ASP A 260 47.25 -92.06 -28.59
N SER A 261 46.16 -92.42 -29.27
CA SER A 261 45.93 -93.80 -29.72
C SER A 261 46.97 -94.27 -30.75
N ALA A 262 47.30 -93.43 -31.73
CA ALA A 262 48.28 -93.76 -32.76
C ALA A 262 49.70 -93.86 -32.20
N THR A 263 50.11 -92.93 -31.35
CA THR A 263 51.42 -92.91 -30.67
C THR A 263 51.58 -94.13 -29.75
N VAL A 264 50.54 -94.52 -29.01
CA VAL A 264 50.54 -95.77 -28.24
C VAL A 264 50.70 -96.99 -29.15
N ARG A 265 50.02 -97.04 -30.30
CA ARG A 265 50.17 -98.12 -31.28
C ARG A 265 51.58 -98.20 -31.86
N PHE A 266 52.16 -97.05 -32.25
CA PHE A 266 53.52 -97.00 -32.79
C PHE A 266 54.56 -97.37 -31.75
N ARG A 267 54.40 -96.93 -30.50
CA ARG A 267 55.27 -97.31 -29.39
C ARG A 267 55.29 -98.82 -29.19
N ARG A 268 54.12 -99.47 -29.13
CA ARG A 268 54.01 -100.94 -29.05
C ARG A 268 54.70 -101.63 -30.23
N ARG A 269 54.56 -101.09 -31.44
CA ARG A 269 55.23 -101.66 -32.63
C ARG A 269 56.75 -101.53 -32.57
N ILE A 270 57.26 -100.41 -32.06
CA ILE A 270 58.70 -100.22 -31.85
C ILE A 270 59.20 -101.22 -30.80
N GLU A 271 58.50 -101.36 -29.68
CA GLU A 271 58.82 -102.35 -28.63
C GLU A 271 58.85 -103.78 -29.21
N ASP A 272 57.83 -104.19 -29.97
CA ASP A 272 57.79 -105.49 -30.65
C ASP A 272 58.99 -105.69 -31.60
N LEU A 273 59.33 -104.67 -32.38
CA LEU A 273 60.45 -104.71 -33.32
C LEU A 273 61.78 -104.82 -32.58
N GLU A 274 61.96 -104.05 -31.49
CA GLU A 274 63.14 -104.16 -30.64
C GLU A 274 63.27 -105.56 -30.03
N GLU A 275 62.18 -106.17 -29.58
CA GLU A 275 62.19 -107.55 -29.09
C GLU A 275 62.55 -108.56 -30.18
N ARG A 276 62.04 -108.37 -31.40
CA ARG A 276 62.43 -109.20 -32.56
C ARG A 276 63.91 -109.02 -32.89
N VAL A 277 64.43 -107.80 -32.90
CA VAL A 277 65.85 -107.52 -33.11
C VAL A 277 66.70 -108.15 -32.00
N LYS A 278 66.32 -108.02 -30.73
CA LYS A 278 67.00 -108.67 -29.60
C LYS A 278 67.04 -110.20 -29.78
N ARG A 279 65.93 -110.82 -30.19
CA ARG A 279 65.86 -112.26 -30.51
C ARG A 279 66.78 -112.64 -31.66
N LEU A 280 66.75 -111.89 -32.77
CA LEU A 280 67.62 -112.12 -33.93
C LEU A 280 69.10 -111.96 -33.59
N VAL A 281 69.47 -110.95 -32.79
CA VAL A 281 70.86 -110.76 -32.34
C VAL A 281 71.32 -111.94 -31.49
N ARG A 282 70.47 -112.46 -30.58
CA ARG A 282 70.77 -113.67 -29.80
C ARG A 282 70.93 -114.90 -30.70
N ALA A 283 70.03 -115.07 -31.69
CA ALA A 283 70.12 -116.15 -32.67
C ALA A 283 71.41 -116.04 -33.49
N ASN A 284 71.74 -114.85 -34.00
CA ASN A 284 72.96 -114.61 -34.76
C ASN A 284 74.23 -114.85 -33.93
N LYS A 285 74.24 -114.41 -32.67
CA LYS A 285 75.34 -114.70 -31.73
C LYS A 285 75.50 -116.21 -31.52
N THR A 286 74.39 -116.93 -31.38
CA THR A 286 74.38 -118.40 -31.23
C THR A 286 74.92 -119.08 -32.49
N LEU A 287 74.46 -118.67 -33.68
CA LEU A 287 74.96 -119.16 -34.96
C LEU A 287 76.47 -118.91 -35.09
N ARG A 288 76.94 -117.67 -34.89
CA ARG A 288 78.38 -117.34 -34.91
C ARG A 288 79.20 -118.18 -33.93
N SER A 289 78.67 -118.47 -32.74
CA SER A 289 79.35 -119.33 -31.77
C SER A 289 79.43 -120.79 -32.23
N ARG A 290 78.37 -121.32 -32.87
CA ARG A 290 78.37 -122.68 -33.43
C ARG A 290 79.30 -122.80 -34.63
N VAL A 291 79.33 -121.79 -35.50
CA VAL A 291 80.25 -121.71 -36.65
C VAL A 291 81.70 -121.74 -36.19
N LYS A 292 82.05 -120.98 -35.14
CA LYS A 292 83.39 -121.02 -34.53
C LYS A 292 83.74 -122.36 -33.88
N LEU A 293 82.76 -123.12 -33.39
CA LEU A 293 82.96 -124.44 -32.78
C LEU A 293 83.11 -125.56 -33.82
N GLU A 294 82.52 -125.42 -35.01
CA GLU A 294 82.61 -126.41 -36.10
C GLU A 294 83.69 -126.09 -37.15
N GLU A 295 84.59 -125.13 -36.90
CA GLU A 295 85.64 -124.71 -37.86
C GLU A 295 85.11 -124.37 -39.27
N MET A 296 83.85 -123.94 -39.37
CA MET A 296 83.24 -123.62 -40.65
C MET A 296 83.65 -122.22 -41.12
N ASP A 297 84.13 -122.13 -42.36
CA ASP A 297 84.62 -120.90 -42.97
C ASP A 297 83.52 -119.80 -42.98
N PRO A 298 83.80 -118.58 -42.47
CA PRO A 298 82.89 -117.45 -42.53
C PRO A 298 82.32 -117.15 -43.93
N ASP A 299 83.10 -117.35 -44.99
CA ASP A 299 82.69 -117.05 -46.37
C ASP A 299 81.65 -118.06 -46.87
N VAL A 300 81.77 -119.32 -46.42
CA VAL A 300 80.81 -120.40 -46.69
C VAL A 300 79.46 -120.12 -45.99
N LEU A 301 79.48 -119.52 -44.79
CA LEU A 301 78.25 -119.11 -44.09
C LEU A 301 77.53 -117.96 -44.80
N VAL A 302 78.27 -116.97 -45.33
CA VAL A 302 77.70 -115.86 -46.10
C VAL A 302 77.02 -116.40 -47.36
N LEU A 303 77.68 -117.30 -48.08
CA LEU A 303 77.12 -117.97 -49.26
C LEU A 303 75.83 -118.75 -48.93
N VAL A 304 75.80 -119.48 -47.80
CA VAL A 304 74.59 -120.19 -47.34
C VAL A 304 73.46 -119.20 -47.04
N VAL A 305 73.72 -118.10 -46.32
CA VAL A 305 72.70 -117.12 -45.95
C VAL A 305 72.20 -116.33 -47.17
N GLU A 306 73.09 -115.96 -48.08
CA GLU A 306 72.75 -115.22 -49.30
C GLU A 306 72.00 -116.11 -50.29
N GLY A 307 72.45 -117.34 -50.52
CA GLY A 307 71.74 -118.31 -51.37
C GLY A 307 70.39 -118.77 -50.79
N LEU A 308 70.21 -118.75 -49.47
CA LEU A 308 68.90 -118.97 -48.84
C LEU A 308 67.98 -117.75 -48.98
N SER A 309 68.53 -116.54 -49.01
CA SER A 309 67.77 -115.30 -49.21
C SER A 309 67.31 -115.14 -50.66
N THR A 310 68.06 -115.71 -51.62
CA THR A 310 67.72 -115.75 -53.04
C THR A 310 66.96 -117.01 -53.47
N GLY A 311 66.89 -118.04 -52.61
CA GLY A 311 66.19 -119.29 -52.87
C GLY A 311 66.93 -120.29 -53.76
N GLU A 312 68.17 -120.00 -54.14
CA GLU A 312 68.98 -120.76 -55.11
C GLU A 312 70.26 -121.31 -54.47
N LEU A 313 70.15 -121.95 -53.29
CA LEU A 313 71.31 -122.56 -52.66
C LEU A 313 71.51 -124.00 -53.12
N ASP A 314 72.55 -124.22 -53.93
CA ASP A 314 73.02 -125.56 -54.28
C ASP A 314 73.94 -126.12 -53.18
N TRP A 315 73.39 -127.02 -52.37
CA TRP A 315 74.09 -127.65 -51.27
C TRP A 315 75.29 -128.50 -51.74
N GLY A 316 75.34 -128.94 -53.00
CA GLY A 316 76.42 -129.77 -53.52
C GLY A 316 77.77 -129.05 -53.65
N LEU A 317 77.76 -127.73 -53.81
CA LEU A 317 78.96 -126.89 -53.97
C LEU A 317 79.60 -126.45 -52.66
N LEU A 318 78.93 -126.67 -51.53
CA LEU A 318 79.38 -126.29 -50.21
C LEU A 318 80.17 -127.45 -49.59
N ASP A 319 81.49 -127.29 -49.48
CA ASP A 319 82.42 -128.26 -48.89
C ASP A 319 82.26 -128.31 -47.35
N ILE A 320 81.06 -128.70 -46.90
CA ILE A 320 80.66 -128.78 -45.49
C ILE A 320 80.19 -130.19 -45.21
N SER A 321 80.54 -130.72 -44.03
CA SER A 321 80.13 -132.06 -43.59
C SER A 321 78.61 -132.26 -43.58
N GLU A 322 78.16 -133.48 -43.92
CA GLU A 322 76.73 -133.90 -43.94
C GLU A 322 76.02 -133.58 -42.60
N ARG A 323 76.74 -133.70 -41.47
CA ARG A 323 76.23 -133.42 -40.13
C ARG A 323 75.92 -131.93 -39.91
N THR A 324 76.80 -131.05 -40.38
CA THR A 324 76.64 -129.59 -40.30
C THR A 324 75.50 -129.12 -41.21
N ARG A 325 75.31 -129.74 -42.38
CA ARG A 325 74.20 -129.47 -43.31
C ARG A 325 72.82 -129.73 -42.68
N VAL A 326 72.69 -130.83 -41.94
CA VAL A 326 71.44 -131.17 -41.22
C VAL A 326 71.17 -130.21 -40.08
N LEU A 327 72.21 -129.81 -39.33
CA LEU A 327 72.07 -128.83 -38.24
C LEU A 327 71.68 -127.44 -38.73
N LEU A 328 72.24 -126.98 -39.87
CA LEU A 328 71.87 -125.70 -40.48
C LEU A 328 70.41 -125.70 -40.97
N LYS A 329 69.96 -126.77 -41.64
CA LYS A 329 68.54 -126.92 -42.01
C LYS A 329 67.61 -126.98 -40.78
N GLY A 330 68.05 -127.62 -39.70
CA GLY A 330 67.31 -127.70 -38.44
C GLY A 330 67.20 -126.35 -37.71
N LEU A 331 68.28 -125.57 -37.67
CA LEU A 331 68.30 -124.23 -37.07
C LEU A 331 67.54 -123.21 -37.92
N LEU A 332 67.56 -123.34 -39.25
CA LEU A 332 66.79 -122.47 -40.14
C LEU A 332 65.28 -122.67 -39.98
N ARG A 333 64.80 -123.92 -39.80
CA ARG A 333 63.40 -124.18 -39.45
C ARG A 333 62.94 -123.52 -38.15
N THR A 334 63.86 -123.25 -37.23
CA THR A 334 63.55 -122.50 -35.99
C THR A 334 63.68 -120.99 -36.14
N ALA A 335 64.26 -120.52 -37.25
CA ALA A 335 64.47 -119.12 -37.57
C ALA A 335 63.47 -118.59 -38.62
N ASP A 336 62.73 -119.46 -39.31
CA ASP A 336 61.60 -119.12 -40.16
C ASP A 336 60.30 -118.96 -39.34
N PRO A 337 59.79 -117.73 -39.15
CA PRO A 337 58.43 -117.50 -38.67
C PRO A 337 57.40 -117.56 -39.81
N ALA A 338 57.72 -118.20 -40.93
CA ALA A 338 56.82 -118.32 -42.09
C ALA A 338 55.96 -119.61 -42.08
N GLN A 339 56.00 -120.40 -41.00
CA GLN A 339 55.05 -121.50 -40.75
C GLN A 339 54.60 -121.49 -39.29
N THR A 340 53.83 -120.47 -38.95
CA THR A 340 52.80 -120.54 -37.92
C THR A 340 51.56 -119.92 -38.54
N ASP A 341 50.58 -120.76 -38.87
CA ASP A 341 49.18 -120.33 -38.85
C ASP A 341 48.83 -119.71 -37.49
#